data_AF-A0A382LJW9-F1
#
_entry.id   AF-A0A382LJW9-F1
#
_cell.length_a   1.000
_cell.length_b   1.000
_cell.length_c   1.000
_cell.angle_alpha   90.00
_cell.angle_beta   90.00
_cell.angle_gamma   90.00
#
_symmetry.space_group_name_H-M   'P 1'
#
loop_
_entity.id
_entity.type
_entity.pdbx_description
1 polymer ?
#
loop_
_entity_poly.entity_id
_entity_poly.type
_entity_poly.pdbx_seq_one_letter_code
_entity_poly.pdbx_strand_id
1 'polypeptide(L)'
;MLFNEFAQEVYEAKLVYARKGRAIIRKYRCGSGRLKGKTVTKPAACFKPVDMKKRFTLARTKAKMGARMKRKSKMTRRMNPASKRLKVLNRR
;
A
#
# COMPACT_ATOMS: atom_id res chain seq x y z
N MET A 1 -3.85 -15.43 38.85
CA MET A 1 -4.72 -15.53 37.66
C MET A 1 -5.12 -14.13 37.17
N LEU A 2 -4.17 -13.29 36.73
CA LEU A 2 -4.44 -11.92 36.27
C LEU A 2 -3.55 -11.48 35.09
N PHE A 3 -3.01 -12.43 34.32
CA PHE A 3 -2.19 -12.13 33.13
C PHE A 3 -2.80 -12.65 31.82
N ASN A 4 -3.89 -13.42 31.87
CA ASN A 4 -4.50 -14.02 30.68
C ASN A 4 -5.61 -13.18 30.03
N GLU A 5 -6.04 -12.07 30.63
CA GLU A 5 -7.12 -11.22 30.07
C GLU A 5 -6.62 -10.15 29.08
N PHE A 6 -5.30 -9.93 28.96
CA PHE A 6 -4.73 -9.02 27.95
C PHE A 6 -4.48 -9.69 26.59
N ALA A 7 -4.90 -10.94 26.40
CA ALA A 7 -4.96 -11.58 25.08
C ALA A 7 -6.15 -11.07 24.25
N GLN A 8 -6.58 -9.81 24.43
CA GLN A 8 -7.28 -9.12 23.35
C GLN A 8 -6.38 -9.23 22.13
N GLU A 9 -6.87 -9.85 21.06
CA GLU A 9 -6.23 -9.85 19.76
C GLU A 9 -5.91 -8.40 19.41
N VAL A 10 -4.67 -7.98 19.67
CA VAL A 10 -4.17 -6.72 19.18
C VAL A 10 -4.16 -6.92 17.67
N TYR A 11 -5.18 -6.38 17.00
CA TYR A 11 -5.20 -6.25 15.54
C TYR A 11 -4.11 -5.24 15.17
N GLU A 12 -2.85 -5.64 15.32
CA GLU A 12 -1.71 -4.86 14.88
C GLU A 12 -1.93 -4.54 13.40
N ALA A 13 -1.74 -3.28 13.03
CA ALA A 13 -1.79 -2.87 11.64
C ALA A 13 -0.71 -3.65 10.87
N LYS A 14 -1.09 -4.75 10.20
CA LYS A 14 -0.18 -5.65 9.49
C LYS A 14 0.80 -4.82 8.65
N LEU A 15 2.08 -4.94 9.01
CA LEU A 15 3.16 -4.30 8.27
C LEU A 15 3.29 -4.98 6.90
N VAL A 16 3.18 -4.19 5.84
CA VAL A 16 3.24 -4.66 4.45
C VAL A 16 4.50 -4.11 3.78
N TYR A 17 5.22 -4.97 3.07
CA TYR A 17 6.37 -4.54 2.30
C TYR A 17 5.95 -3.96 0.94
N ALA A 18 6.53 -2.83 0.57
CA ALA A 18 6.26 -2.18 -0.71
C ALA A 18 7.54 -1.66 -1.36
N ARG A 19 7.60 -1.67 -2.69
CA ARG A 19 8.74 -1.14 -3.45
C ARG A 19 8.63 0.38 -3.62
N LYS A 20 9.73 1.10 -3.39
CA LYS A 20 9.93 2.50 -3.79
C LYS A 20 11.20 2.58 -4.63
N GLY A 21 11.05 2.76 -5.94
CA GLY A 21 12.19 2.74 -6.87
C GLY A 21 12.90 1.38 -6.87
N ARG A 22 14.16 1.36 -6.41
CA ARG A 22 14.98 0.14 -6.27
C ARG A 22 14.92 -0.48 -4.85
N ALA A 23 14.44 0.25 -3.85
CA ALA A 23 14.40 -0.19 -2.46
C ALA A 23 13.04 -0.81 -2.08
N ILE A 24 13.05 -1.65 -1.03
CA ILE A 24 11.86 -2.18 -0.37
C ILE A 24 11.70 -1.45 0.97
N ILE A 25 10.50 -0.95 1.23
CA ILE A 25 10.17 -0.15 2.41
C ILE A 25 8.94 -0.77 3.07
N ARG A 26 8.89 -0.73 4.41
CA ARG A 26 7.70 -1.11 5.18
C ARG A 26 6.62 -0.04 5.08
N LYS A 27 5.37 -0.48 4.98
CA LYS A 27 4.18 0.36 4.93
C LYS A 27 3.10 -0.21 5.84
N TYR A 28 2.10 0.60 6.14
CA TYR A 28 1.01 0.25 7.04
C TYR A 28 -0.25 -0.08 6.24
N ARG A 29 -1.01 -1.09 6.68
CA ARG A 29 -2.34 -1.38 6.14
C ARG A 29 -3.40 -0.72 7.02
N CYS A 30 -4.28 0.07 6.43
CA CYS A 30 -5.35 0.74 7.19
C CYS A 30 -6.44 -0.28 7.58
N GLY A 31 -6.77 -0.36 8.87
CA GLY A 31 -7.83 -1.24 9.39
C GLY A 31 -9.24 -0.64 9.32
N SER A 32 -9.36 0.68 9.50
CA SER A 32 -10.64 1.40 9.56
C SER A 32 -10.64 2.67 8.68
N GLY A 33 -11.82 3.26 8.50
CA GLY A 33 -12.01 4.52 7.76
C GLY A 33 -12.06 4.39 6.24
N ARG A 34 -12.05 5.54 5.55
CA ARG A 34 -12.21 5.64 4.08
C ARG A 34 -11.12 4.92 3.28
N LEU A 35 -9.94 4.74 3.86
CA LEU A 35 -8.81 4.06 3.22
C LEU A 35 -8.63 2.61 3.71
N LYS A 36 -9.64 2.02 4.36
CA LYS A 36 -9.64 0.62 4.82
C LYS A 36 -9.10 -0.34 3.74
N GLY A 37 -8.17 -1.21 4.14
CA GLY A 37 -7.50 -2.19 3.30
C GLY A 37 -6.38 -1.65 2.40
N LYS A 38 -6.23 -0.32 2.26
CA LYS A 38 -5.15 0.28 1.47
C LYS A 38 -3.85 0.35 2.26
N THR A 39 -2.74 0.37 1.53
CA THR A 39 -1.39 0.46 2.08
C THR A 39 -0.87 1.90 2.00
N VAL A 40 -0.54 2.49 3.14
CA VAL A 40 -0.07 3.88 3.29
C VAL A 40 1.33 3.95 3.87
N THR A 41 2.03 5.07 3.65
CA THR A 41 3.39 5.28 4.17
C THR A 41 3.42 5.69 5.64
N LYS A 42 2.42 6.45 6.09
CA LYS A 42 2.28 6.92 7.48
C LYS A 42 0.90 6.48 7.99
N PRO A 43 0.76 6.04 9.26
CA PRO A 43 -0.52 5.61 9.81
C PRO A 43 -1.58 6.72 9.78
N ALA A 44 -1.21 7.96 10.12
CA ALA A 44 -2.10 9.12 10.05
C ALA A 44 -2.71 9.37 8.66
N ALA A 45 -2.08 8.88 7.59
CA ALA A 45 -2.61 9.04 6.24
C ALA A 45 -3.91 8.26 6.00
N CYS A 46 -4.24 7.24 6.83
CA CYS A 46 -5.46 6.45 6.71
C CYS A 46 -6.75 7.29 6.82
N PHE A 47 -6.71 8.36 7.63
CA PHE A 47 -7.87 9.21 7.92
C PHE A 47 -7.84 10.54 7.16
N LYS A 48 -6.85 10.76 6.29
CA LYS A 48 -6.71 12.02 5.57
C LYS A 48 -7.94 12.27 4.65
N PRO A 49 -8.47 13.50 4.58
CA PRO A 49 -9.52 13.86 3.63
C PRO A 49 -9.07 13.72 2.16
N VAL A 50 -10.03 13.77 1.24
CA VAL A 50 -9.76 13.67 -0.20
C VAL A 50 -9.43 15.04 -0.78
N ASP A 51 -8.25 15.15 -1.40
CA ASP A 51 -7.90 16.34 -2.19
C ASP A 51 -8.62 16.29 -3.55
N MET A 52 -9.70 17.07 -3.71
CA MET A 52 -10.54 17.06 -4.93
C MET A 52 -9.75 17.38 -6.21
N LYS A 53 -8.85 18.39 -6.15
CA LYS A 53 -7.97 18.74 -7.28
C LYS A 53 -7.14 17.55 -7.76
N LYS A 54 -6.57 16.76 -6.85
CA LYS A 54 -5.76 15.58 -7.18
C LYS A 54 -6.61 14.44 -7.75
N ARG A 55 -7.88 14.34 -7.35
CA ARG A 55 -8.81 13.36 -7.91
C ARG A 55 -9.06 13.64 -9.39
N PHE A 56 -9.38 14.90 -9.73
CA PHE A 56 -9.64 15.28 -11.12
C PHE A 56 -8.39 15.18 -12.01
N THR A 57 -7.22 15.60 -11.51
CA THR A 57 -5.98 15.46 -12.28
C THR A 57 -5.65 14.00 -12.56
N LEU A 58 -5.76 13.13 -11.54
CA LEU A 58 -5.52 11.70 -11.70
C LEU A 58 -6.50 11.02 -12.66
N ALA A 59 -7.77 11.44 -12.69
CA ALA A 59 -8.74 10.97 -13.68
C ALA A 59 -8.31 11.33 -15.11
N ARG A 60 -7.95 12.60 -15.35
CA ARG A 60 -7.44 13.07 -16.65
C ARG A 60 -6.16 12.35 -17.06
N THR A 61 -5.21 12.15 -16.14
CA THR A 61 -3.96 11.43 -16.41
C THR A 61 -4.19 9.96 -16.75
N LYS A 62 -5.12 9.29 -16.06
CA LYS A 62 -5.48 7.89 -16.34
C LYS A 62 -6.14 7.75 -17.71
N ALA A 63 -7.01 8.67 -18.10
CA ALA A 63 -7.62 8.67 -19.43
C ALA A 63 -6.54 8.78 -20.53
N LYS A 64 -5.59 9.73 -20.38
CA LYS A 64 -4.53 9.96 -21.38
C LYS A 64 -3.45 8.87 -21.43
N MET A 65 -3.01 8.36 -20.28
CA MET A 65 -1.80 7.52 -20.19
C MET A 65 -2.03 6.13 -19.57
N GLY A 66 -3.27 5.75 -19.27
CA GLY A 66 -3.60 4.51 -18.55
C GLY A 66 -3.00 3.25 -19.19
N ALA A 67 -3.15 3.11 -20.52
CA ALA A 67 -2.62 1.96 -21.26
C ALA A 67 -1.09 1.87 -21.15
N ARG A 68 -0.39 2.99 -21.35
CA ARG A 68 1.07 3.07 -21.25
C ARG A 68 1.55 2.74 -19.84
N MET A 69 0.90 3.28 -18.81
CA MET A 69 1.20 2.99 -17.41
C MET A 69 1.04 1.51 -17.08
N LYS A 70 -0.03 0.85 -17.58
CA LYS A 70 -0.27 -0.58 -17.38
C LYS A 70 0.86 -1.44 -18.00
N ARG A 71 1.27 -1.12 -19.24
CA ARG A 71 2.38 -1.83 -19.92
C ARG A 71 3.70 -1.68 -19.15
N LYS A 72 4.09 -0.44 -18.82
CA LYS A 72 5.31 -0.16 -18.06
C LYS A 72 5.31 -0.84 -16.69
N SER A 73 4.16 -0.83 -15.98
CA SER A 73 4.05 -1.49 -14.68
C SER A 73 4.26 -3.01 -14.77
N LYS A 74 3.67 -3.67 -15.79
CA LYS A 74 3.89 -5.11 -16.03
C LYS A 74 5.37 -5.41 -16.27
N MET A 75 6.02 -4.62 -17.11
CA MET A 75 7.46 -4.73 -17.41
C MET A 75 8.32 -4.58 -16.14
N THR A 76 8.07 -3.55 -15.33
CA THR A 76 8.81 -3.34 -14.07
C THR A 76 8.59 -4.47 -13.04
N ARG A 77 7.37 -5.04 -12.98
CA ARG A 77 7.08 -6.17 -12.07
C ARG A 77 7.80 -7.46 -12.48
N ARG A 78 8.06 -7.64 -13.79
CA ARG A 78 8.77 -8.80 -14.34
C ARG A 78 10.28 -8.69 -14.17
N MET A 79 10.87 -7.53 -14.49
CA MET A 79 12.33 -7.40 -14.57
C MET A 79 13.00 -6.96 -13.26
N ASN A 80 12.38 -6.08 -12.48
CA ASN A 80 13.05 -5.48 -11.33
C ASN A 80 13.25 -6.51 -10.19
N PRO A 81 14.48 -6.70 -9.67
CA PRO A 81 14.76 -7.68 -8.63
C PRO A 81 14.01 -7.39 -7.31
N ALA A 82 13.87 -6.12 -6.94
CA ALA A 82 13.10 -5.73 -5.76
C ALA A 82 11.61 -6.05 -5.90
N SER A 83 11.04 -5.98 -7.12
CA SER A 83 9.66 -6.39 -7.38
C SER A 83 9.47 -7.91 -7.24
N LYS A 84 10.47 -8.70 -7.67
CA LYS A 84 10.45 -10.16 -7.51
C LYS A 84 10.51 -10.54 -6.02
N ARG A 85 11.45 -9.95 -5.26
CA ARG A 85 11.60 -10.16 -3.82
C ARG A 85 10.34 -9.80 -3.02
N LEU A 86 9.64 -8.73 -3.40
CA LEU A 86 8.40 -8.29 -2.74
C LEU A 86 7.30 -9.37 -2.72
N LYS A 87 7.22 -10.23 -3.75
CA LYS A 87 6.24 -11.33 -3.79
C LYS A 87 6.45 -12.36 -2.68
N VAL A 88 7.71 -12.60 -2.31
CA VAL A 88 8.07 -13.52 -1.22
C VAL A 88 7.77 -12.88 0.13
N LEU A 89 8.12 -11.60 0.29
CA LEU A 89 7.94 -10.87 1.55
C LEU A 89 6.48 -10.70 1.99
N ASN A 90 5.52 -10.67 1.06
CA ASN A 90 4.10 -10.48 1.37
C ASN A 90 3.26 -11.76 1.23
N ARG A 91 3.88 -12.95 1.29
CA ARG A 91 3.19 -14.23 1.11
C ARG A 91 2.46 -14.73 2.36
N ARG A 92 2.71 -14.10 3.51
CA ARG A 92 2.11 -14.38 4.81
C ARG A 92 1.03 -13.36 5.15
#